data_AF-X0RS03-F1
#
_entry.id   AF-X0RS03-F1
#
_cell.length_a   1.000
_cell.length_b   1.000
_cell.length_c   1.000
_cell.angle_alpha   90.00
_cell.angle_beta   90.00
_cell.angle_gamma   90.00
#
_symmetry.space_group_name_H-M   'P 1'
#
loop_
_entity.id
_entity.type
_entity.pdbx_description
1 polymer ?
#
loop_
_entity_poly.entity_id
_entity_poly.type
_entity_poly.pdbx_seq_one_letter_code
_entity_poly.pdbx_strand_id
1 'polypeptide(L)'
;SNMANKKIIYDGAEVVNVLDVFDTPVVAMGRTSKEIGKCKAITRNTPHSSKKILLKNNKIVGLQFVGTIQNVGAFYSLMKKGSDVGGIVDRLLDDNFVIAPDIVF
;
A
#
# COMPACT_ATOMS: atom_id res chain seq x y z
N SER A 1 3.25 31.29 -1.85
CA SER A 1 2.31 30.77 -2.85
C SER A 1 3.01 29.69 -3.67
N ASN A 2 2.29 28.70 -4.21
CA ASN A 2 2.87 27.72 -5.13
C ASN A 2 3.07 28.32 -6.54
N MET A 3 3.57 27.53 -7.51
CA MET A 3 3.79 27.98 -8.90
C MET A 3 2.53 28.50 -9.62
N ALA A 4 1.34 28.20 -9.08
CA ALA A 4 0.05 28.71 -9.56
C ALA A 4 -0.45 29.93 -8.76
N ASN A 5 0.45 30.58 -8.00
CA ASN A 5 0.18 31.72 -7.13
C ASN A 5 -0.91 31.46 -6.05
N LYS A 6 -1.23 30.20 -5.77
CA LYS A 6 -2.17 29.81 -4.71
C LYS A 6 -1.45 29.69 -3.37
N LYS A 7 -2.07 30.16 -2.29
CA LYS A 7 -1.63 29.89 -0.91
C LYS A 7 -2.24 28.57 -0.43
N ILE A 8 -1.70 27.46 -0.92
CA ILE A 8 -1.99 26.11 -0.44
C ILE A 8 -0.73 25.55 0.20
N ILE A 9 -0.87 24.97 1.40
CA ILE A 9 0.17 24.18 2.04
C ILE A 9 0.10 22.78 1.44
N TYR A 10 1.24 22.23 1.06
CA TYR A 10 1.32 20.86 0.60
C TYR A 10 1.27 19.93 1.81
N ASP A 11 0.22 19.11 1.92
CA ASP A 11 0.02 18.19 3.05
C ASP A 11 0.99 16.98 3.03
N GLY A 12 1.94 16.96 2.10
CA GLY A 12 2.80 15.82 1.79
C GLY A 12 2.16 14.89 0.77
N ALA A 13 2.95 14.33 -0.15
CA ALA A 13 2.52 13.16 -0.91
C ALA A 13 2.87 11.91 -0.12
N GLU A 14 1.96 10.94 -0.15
CA GLU A 14 2.32 9.56 0.12
C GLU A 14 3.37 9.13 -0.92
N VAL A 15 4.48 8.58 -0.45
CA VAL A 15 5.52 8.05 -1.34
C VAL A 15 4.95 6.82 -2.02
N VAL A 16 4.65 6.93 -3.30
CA VAL A 16 4.29 5.81 -4.18
C VAL A 16 5.38 5.68 -5.23
N ASN A 17 6.01 4.52 -5.29
CA ASN A 17 6.98 4.20 -6.32
C ASN A 17 6.47 2.99 -7.12
N VAL A 18 6.33 3.17 -8.43
CA VAL A 18 5.95 2.11 -9.36
C VAL A 18 7.07 2.02 -10.38
N LEU A 19 7.71 0.85 -10.44
CA LEU A 19 8.85 0.59 -11.30
C LEU A 19 8.60 -0.69 -12.09
N ASP A 20 9.20 -0.75 -13.27
CA ASP A 20 9.41 -2.00 -14.00
C ASP A 20 10.89 -2.35 -13.88
N VAL A 21 11.20 -3.54 -13.37
CA VAL A 21 12.57 -4.02 -13.20
C VAL A 21 12.68 -5.36 -13.90
N PHE A 22 13.35 -5.40 -15.06
CA PHE A 22 13.49 -6.61 -15.88
C PHE A 22 12.13 -7.28 -16.19
N ASP A 23 11.17 -6.49 -16.70
CA ASP A 23 9.80 -6.93 -17.03
C ASP A 23 9.01 -7.43 -15.81
N THR A 24 9.47 -7.09 -14.60
CA THR A 24 8.81 -7.41 -13.35
C THR A 24 8.29 -6.13 -12.70
N PRO A 25 6.96 -5.98 -12.54
CA PRO A 25 6.41 -4.80 -11.91
C PRO A 25 6.69 -4.81 -10.41
N VAL A 26 7.10 -3.66 -9.90
CA VAL A 26 7.40 -3.43 -8.48
C VAL A 26 6.63 -2.20 -8.02
N VAL A 27 5.86 -2.35 -6.95
CA VAL A 27 5.20 -1.25 -6.26
C VAL A 27 5.73 -1.16 -4.84
N ALA A 28 6.14 0.03 -4.42
CA ALA A 28 6.46 0.34 -3.05
C ALA A 28 5.70 1.58 -2.61
N MET A 29 5.10 1.53 -1.42
CA MET A 29 4.24 2.61 -0.96
C MET A 29 4.38 2.85 0.53
N GLY A 30 4.29 4.12 0.95
CA GLY A 30 4.36 4.49 2.36
C GLY A 30 5.70 4.14 2.97
N ARG A 31 5.70 3.56 4.17
CA ARG A 31 6.93 3.14 4.86
C ARG A 31 7.47 1.84 4.25
N THR A 32 8.73 1.85 3.82
CA THR A 32 9.35 0.72 3.09
C THR A 32 10.51 0.04 3.85
N SER A 33 10.81 0.45 5.08
CA SER A 33 11.91 -0.06 5.93
C SER A 33 11.42 -0.63 7.28
N LYS A 34 12.30 -1.39 7.96
CA LYS A 34 12.19 -1.78 9.38
C LYS A 34 12.58 -0.64 10.34
N GLU A 35 12.64 0.63 9.91
CA GLU A 35 13.05 1.77 10.77
C GLU A 35 12.15 2.00 11.99
N ILE A 36 11.11 1.20 12.18
CA ILE A 36 10.27 1.25 13.35
C ILE A 36 10.01 -0.20 13.75
N GLY A 37 10.73 -0.70 14.75
CA GLY A 37 10.43 -1.97 15.45
C GLY A 37 9.04 -2.03 16.12
N LYS A 38 8.10 -1.17 15.69
CA LYS A 38 6.71 -1.05 16.14
C LYS A 38 5.70 -1.41 15.04
N CYS A 39 6.15 -1.87 13.87
CA CYS A 39 5.27 -2.31 12.78
C CYS A 39 5.34 -3.82 12.61
N LYS A 40 4.18 -4.48 12.52
CA LYS A 40 4.06 -5.90 12.15
C LYS A 40 4.18 -6.02 10.64
N ALA A 41 5.11 -6.85 10.16
CA ALA A 41 5.18 -7.19 8.74
C ALA A 41 4.42 -8.49 8.50
N ILE A 42 3.58 -8.52 7.47
CA ILE A 42 2.99 -9.74 6.93
C ILE A 42 3.50 -9.90 5.49
N THR A 43 3.83 -11.13 5.11
CA THR A 43 4.46 -11.42 3.82
C THR A 43 3.90 -12.70 3.22
N ARG A 44 3.70 -12.70 1.91
CA ARG A 44 3.47 -13.90 1.11
C ARG A 44 4.44 -13.89 -0.07
N ASN A 45 5.14 -15.00 -0.24
CA ASN A 45 6.05 -15.22 -1.36
C ASN A 45 5.56 -16.41 -2.16
N THR A 46 5.58 -16.27 -3.47
CA THR A 46 5.40 -17.33 -4.44
C THR A 46 6.61 -17.33 -5.39
N PRO A 47 6.76 -18.32 -6.29
CA PRO A 47 7.81 -18.28 -7.30
C PRO A 47 7.74 -17.07 -8.24
N HIS A 48 6.57 -16.42 -8.37
CA HIS A 48 6.33 -15.35 -9.33
C HIS A 48 5.97 -14.00 -8.70
N SER A 49 5.73 -13.97 -7.38
CA SER A 49 5.28 -12.77 -6.70
C SER A 49 5.77 -12.70 -5.26
N SER A 50 5.94 -11.46 -4.79
CA SER A 50 6.14 -11.19 -3.36
C SER A 50 5.21 -10.07 -2.96
N LYS A 51 4.43 -10.29 -1.89
CA LYS A 51 3.62 -9.26 -1.26
C LYS A 51 4.07 -9.09 0.17
N LYS A 52 4.45 -7.88 0.54
CA LYS A 52 4.75 -7.49 1.92
C LYS A 52 3.94 -6.27 2.30
N ILE A 53 3.31 -6.32 3.47
CA ILE A 53 2.49 -5.24 4.02
C ILE A 53 2.97 -4.95 5.44
N LEU A 54 3.15 -3.67 5.74
CA LEU A 54 3.48 -3.18 7.09
C LEU A 54 2.21 -2.69 7.77
N LEU A 55 1.95 -3.22 8.96
CA LEU A 55 0.82 -2.88 9.80
C LEU A 55 1.27 -2.18 11.08
N LYS A 56 0.54 -1.15 11.50
CA LYS A 56 0.67 -0.51 12.81
C LYS A 56 -0.72 -0.22 13.35
N ASN A 57 -1.05 -0.72 14.55
CA ASN A 57 -2.37 -0.58 15.16
C ASN A 57 -3.50 -0.99 14.19
N ASN A 58 -3.37 -2.17 13.57
CA ASN A 58 -4.27 -2.69 12.54
C ASN A 58 -4.45 -1.81 11.29
N LYS A 59 -3.58 -0.83 11.04
CA LYS A 59 -3.64 0.00 9.82
C LYS A 59 -2.46 -0.28 8.92
N ILE A 60 -2.68 -0.27 7.61
CA ILE A 60 -1.62 -0.35 6.61
C ILE A 60 -0.83 0.96 6.68
N VAL A 61 0.50 0.86 6.83
CA VAL A 61 1.41 2.02 6.85
C VAL A 61 2.47 1.95 5.75
N GLY A 62 2.50 0.86 5.01
CA GLY A 62 3.32 0.70 3.82
C GLY A 62 3.20 -0.69 3.22
N LEU A 63 3.63 -0.83 1.97
CA LEU A 63 3.61 -2.09 1.24
C LEU A 63 4.74 -2.16 0.20
N GLN A 64 5.08 -3.38 -0.17
CA GLN A 64 6.04 -3.71 -1.23
C GLN A 64 5.50 -4.93 -1.98
N PHE A 65 5.07 -4.75 -3.23
CA PHE A 65 4.59 -5.82 -4.10
C PHE A 65 5.52 -5.98 -5.30
N VAL A 66 5.81 -7.22 -5.67
CA VAL A 66 6.66 -7.61 -6.79
C VAL A 66 5.92 -8.66 -7.62
N GLY A 67 5.96 -8.54 -8.95
CA GLY A 67 5.37 -9.49 -9.90
C GLY A 67 3.86 -9.29 -10.08
N THR A 68 3.07 -9.51 -9.03
CA THR A 68 1.60 -9.32 -9.09
C THR A 68 1.19 -8.05 -8.35
N ILE A 69 0.94 -6.98 -9.10
CA ILE A 69 0.57 -5.65 -8.57
C ILE A 69 -0.92 -5.30 -8.78
N GLN A 70 -1.75 -6.30 -9.05
CA GLN A 70 -3.20 -6.12 -9.20
C GLN A 70 -3.80 -5.57 -7.89
N ASN A 71 -4.85 -4.75 -8.03
CA ASN A 71 -5.60 -4.17 -6.92
C ASN A 71 -4.81 -3.25 -5.99
N VAL A 72 -3.61 -2.80 -6.36
CA VAL A 72 -2.81 -1.83 -5.57
C VAL A 72 -3.61 -0.58 -5.21
N GLY A 73 -4.52 -0.12 -6.07
CA GLY A 73 -5.42 1.00 -5.76
C GLY A 73 -6.34 0.76 -4.55
N ALA A 74 -6.76 -0.48 -4.30
CA ALA A 74 -7.54 -0.85 -3.13
C ALA A 74 -6.71 -0.75 -1.84
N PHE A 75 -5.45 -1.23 -1.88
CA PHE A 75 -4.50 -1.07 -0.78
C PHE A 75 -4.16 0.41 -0.52
N TYR A 76 -4.00 1.20 -1.58
CA TYR A 76 -3.82 2.64 -1.48
C TYR A 76 -4.99 3.32 -0.76
N SER A 77 -6.22 2.99 -1.16
CA SER A 77 -7.43 3.51 -0.54
C SER A 77 -7.52 3.16 0.96
N LEU A 78 -7.25 1.91 1.35
CA LEU A 78 -7.20 1.49 2.75
C LEU A 78 -6.13 2.25 3.55
N MET A 79 -4.94 2.42 2.97
CA MET A 79 -3.84 3.13 3.61
C MET A 79 -4.18 4.61 3.80
N LYS A 80 -4.70 5.27 2.76
CA LYS A 80 -5.10 6.68 2.77
C LYS A 80 -6.25 6.95 3.74
N LYS A 81 -7.24 6.06 3.82
CA LYS A 81 -8.35 6.12 4.78
C LYS A 81 -7.90 5.79 6.21
N GLY A 82 -6.73 5.17 6.38
CA GLY A 82 -6.26 4.67 7.68
C GLY A 82 -7.22 3.65 8.29
N SER A 83 -7.82 2.80 7.44
CA SER A 83 -8.82 1.80 7.82
C SER A 83 -8.25 0.74 8.75
N ASP A 84 -9.04 0.28 9.72
CA ASP A 84 -8.72 -0.92 10.49
C ASP A 84 -8.89 -2.16 9.61
N VAL A 85 -7.82 -2.92 9.44
CA VAL A 85 -7.78 -4.16 8.64
C VAL A 85 -7.60 -5.41 9.51
N GLY A 86 -7.72 -5.30 10.83
CA GLY A 86 -7.47 -6.38 11.79
C GLY A 86 -8.30 -7.63 11.51
N GLY A 87 -9.55 -7.47 11.07
CA GLY A 87 -10.44 -8.57 10.71
C GLY A 87 -10.17 -9.23 9.35
N ILE A 88 -9.28 -8.66 8.52
CA ILE A 88 -9.03 -9.14 7.15
C ILE A 88 -7.54 -9.37 6.86
N VAL A 89 -6.66 -9.34 7.87
CA VAL A 89 -5.20 -9.42 7.72
C VAL A 89 -4.76 -10.58 6.84
N ASP A 90 -5.32 -11.77 7.04
CA ASP A 90 -4.95 -12.97 6.27
C ASP A 90 -5.39 -12.89 4.80
N ARG A 91 -6.53 -12.22 4.54
CA ARG A 91 -7.04 -12.02 3.18
C ARG A 91 -6.24 -10.99 2.39
N LEU A 92 -5.58 -10.03 3.05
CA LEU A 92 -4.76 -9.00 2.38
C LEU A 92 -3.60 -9.59 1.57
N LEU A 93 -3.14 -10.80 1.93
CA LEU A 93 -2.04 -11.48 1.26
C LEU A 93 -2.51 -12.30 0.05
N ASP A 94 -3.81 -12.49 -0.16
CA ASP A 94 -4.34 -13.17 -1.34
C ASP A 94 -4.01 -12.38 -2.61
N ASP A 95 -3.62 -13.08 -3.67
CA ASP A 95 -3.40 -12.46 -4.98
C ASP A 95 -4.70 -11.92 -5.56
N ASN A 96 -5.83 -12.56 -5.25
CA ASN A 96 -7.17 -12.19 -5.69
C ASN A 96 -7.90 -11.26 -4.70
N PHE A 97 -7.19 -10.67 -3.75
CA PHE A 97 -7.81 -9.74 -2.80
C PHE A 97 -8.43 -8.54 -3.54
N VAL A 98 -9.74 -8.38 -3.39
CA VAL A 98 -10.53 -7.27 -3.93
C VAL A 98 -11.37 -6.65 -2.81
N ILE A 99 -11.50 -5.33 -2.86
CA ILE A 99 -12.45 -4.59 -2.03
C ILE A 99 -13.61 -4.22 -2.94
N ALA A 100 -14.83 -4.57 -2.53
CA ALA A 100 -16.01 -4.09 -3.23
C ALA A 100 -15.98 -2.56 -3.21
N PRO A 101 -16.15 -1.88 -4.35
CA PRO A 101 -16.23 -0.42 -4.35
C PRO A 101 -17.39 0.01 -3.44
N ASP A 102 -17.15 1.01 -2.59
CA ASP A 102 -18.22 1.68 -1.85
C ASP A 102 -19.13 2.33 -2.90
N ILE A 103 -20.29 1.73 -3.19
CA ILE A 103 -21.31 2.34 -4.05
C ILE A 103 -21.95 3.45 -3.21
N VAL A 104 -21.51 4.68 -3.42
CA VAL A 104 -22.15 5.87 -2.85
C VAL A 104 -23.24 6.29 -3.83
N PHE A 105 -24.51 6.10 -3.43
CA PHE A 105 -25.69 6.62 -4.13
C PHE A 105 -25.88 8.11 -3.87
#